data_AF-E9JRC5-F1
#
_entry.id   AF-E9JRC5-F1
#
_cell.length_a   1.000
_cell.length_b   1.000
_cell.length_c   1.000
_cell.angle_alpha   90.00
_cell.angle_beta   90.00
_cell.angle_gamma   90.00
#
_symmetry.space_group_name_H-M   'P 1'
#
loop_
_entity.id
_entity.type
_entity.pdbx_description
1 polymer ?
#
loop_
_entity_poly.entity_id
_entity_poly.type
_entity_poly.pdbx_seq_one_letter_code
_entity_poly.pdbx_strand_id
1 'polypeptide(L)'
;VIAAVETCTSGEAYHRLDSLVDFSNPSVFNKFDAKACIFAFGMNIFDLNEWRKQGLSATYHKWFQVGKKRKLWKAGSLPLGQLVFYNQTLPLDRRWHVLELGHDSTIGTDELESGSVIHYSG
;
A
#
# COMPACT_ATOMS: atom_id res chain seq x y z
N VAL A 1 -12.22 2.65 -4.31
CA VAL A 1 -11.71 2.43 -5.68
C VAL A 1 -10.91 1.16 -5.78
N ILE A 2 -9.96 0.96 -4.87
CA ILE A 2 -9.18 -0.28 -4.74
C ILE A 2 -9.58 -0.97 -3.44
N ALA A 3 -9.43 -2.28 -3.36
CA ALA A 3 -9.48 -3.03 -2.11
C ALA A 3 -8.21 -3.88 -1.96
N ALA A 4 -7.61 -3.87 -0.77
CA ALA A 4 -6.38 -4.59 -0.45
C ALA A 4 -6.27 -4.82 1.07
N VAL A 5 -5.41 -5.75 1.48
CA VAL A 5 -5.11 -5.99 2.91
C VAL A 5 -4.19 -4.90 3.45
N GLU A 6 -4.54 -4.33 4.60
CA GLU A 6 -3.72 -3.37 5.34
C GLU A 6 -2.63 -4.11 6.13
N THR A 7 -1.41 -3.57 6.18
CA THR A 7 -0.27 -4.30 6.75
C THR A 7 0.01 -4.02 8.22
N CYS A 8 -0.66 -3.05 8.85
CA CYS A 8 -0.42 -2.63 10.24
C CYS A 8 -0.90 -3.62 11.33
N THR A 9 -1.27 -4.85 10.98
CA THR A 9 -1.80 -5.82 11.93
C THR A 9 -0.73 -6.42 12.84
N SER A 10 0.54 -6.41 12.42
CA SER A 10 1.70 -6.64 13.27
C SER A 10 2.21 -5.28 13.77
N GLY A 11 2.53 -5.14 15.05
CA GLY A 11 2.92 -3.87 15.69
C GLY A 11 4.26 -3.27 15.20
N GLU A 12 4.70 -3.59 13.99
CA GLU A 12 5.98 -3.21 13.42
C GLU A 12 5.91 -1.88 12.66
N ALA A 13 6.91 -1.02 12.87
CA ALA A 13 6.96 0.33 12.32
C ALA A 13 7.18 0.39 10.80
N TYR A 14 7.55 -0.71 10.15
CA TYR A 14 7.85 -0.76 8.71
C TYR A 14 6.59 -0.64 7.83
N HIS A 15 5.40 -0.79 8.42
CA HIS A 15 4.10 -0.76 7.75
C HIS A 15 3.48 0.65 7.62
N ARG A 16 4.25 1.72 7.88
CA ARG A 16 3.76 3.10 7.80
C ARG A 16 4.25 3.82 6.55
N LEU A 17 3.49 4.81 6.10
CA LEU A 17 3.76 5.52 4.85
C LEU A 17 5.10 6.26 4.85
N ASP A 18 5.58 6.73 5.99
CA ASP A 18 6.89 7.38 6.16
C ASP A 18 8.10 6.45 5.96
N SER A 19 7.89 5.13 6.04
CA SER A 19 8.89 4.13 5.65
C SER A 19 9.13 4.11 4.14
N LEU A 20 8.13 4.52 3.34
CA LEU A 20 8.12 4.46 1.89
C LEU A 20 8.33 5.82 1.19
N VAL A 21 7.88 6.90 1.84
CA VAL A 21 7.81 8.25 1.25
C VAL A 21 8.60 9.26 2.08
N ASP A 22 9.27 10.21 1.42
CA ASP A 22 9.91 11.34 2.08
C ASP A 22 8.91 12.44 2.45
N PHE A 23 8.64 12.57 3.76
CA PHE A 23 7.76 13.59 4.35
C PHE A 23 8.44 14.94 4.63
N SER A 24 9.74 15.10 4.36
CA SER A 24 10.39 16.42 4.40
C SER A 24 9.85 17.37 3.33
N ASN A 25 9.20 16.84 2.28
CA ASN A 25 8.62 17.61 1.21
C ASN A 25 7.22 18.14 1.56
N PRO A 26 7.00 19.48 1.56
CA PRO A 26 5.70 20.07 1.90
C PRO A 26 4.54 19.59 1.02
N SER A 27 4.82 19.19 -0.22
CA SER A 27 3.79 18.69 -1.16
C SER A 27 3.20 17.35 -0.71
N VAL A 28 3.97 16.58 0.06
CA VAL A 28 3.58 15.29 0.64
C VAL A 28 3.01 15.53 2.04
N PHE A 29 3.76 16.22 2.90
CA PHE A 29 3.37 16.47 4.29
C PHE A 29 1.98 17.09 4.45
N ASN A 30 1.62 18.03 3.57
CA ASN A 30 0.30 18.70 3.65
C ASN A 30 -0.87 17.83 3.16
N LYS A 31 -0.62 16.63 2.62
CA LYS A 31 -1.64 15.82 1.93
C LYS A 31 -1.84 14.43 2.52
N PHE A 32 -0.86 13.91 3.23
CA PHE A 32 -0.85 12.54 3.71
C PHE A 32 -0.48 12.52 5.19
N ASP A 33 -1.00 11.54 5.92
CA ASP A 33 -0.51 11.22 7.24
C ASP A 33 0.72 10.31 7.12
N ALA A 34 1.84 10.75 7.70
CA ALA A 34 3.07 9.98 7.79
C ALA A 34 2.87 8.62 8.48
N LYS A 35 1.94 8.57 9.44
CA LYS A 35 1.64 7.37 10.23
C LYS A 35 0.56 6.48 9.62
N ALA A 36 0.02 6.85 8.46
CA ALA A 36 -0.96 6.02 7.78
C ALA A 36 -0.38 4.64 7.47
N CYS A 37 -1.21 3.62 7.66
CA CYS A 37 -0.87 2.25 7.33
C CYS A 37 -0.82 2.06 5.81
N ILE A 38 0.15 1.28 5.36
CA ILE A 38 0.29 0.92 3.96
C ILE A 38 -0.56 -0.31 3.66
N PHE A 39 -0.97 -0.42 2.40
CA PHE A 39 -1.68 -1.59 1.89
C PHE A 39 -0.75 -2.51 1.10
N ALA A 40 -0.91 -3.82 1.26
CA ALA A 40 -0.18 -4.79 0.48
C ALA A 40 -0.78 -4.90 -0.93
N PHE A 41 -0.14 -4.27 -1.90
CA PHE A 41 -0.60 -4.31 -3.30
C PHE A 41 -0.14 -5.54 -4.09
N GLY A 42 0.47 -6.54 -3.45
CA GLY A 42 0.74 -7.84 -4.09
C GLY A 42 -0.54 -8.57 -4.50
N MET A 43 -1.67 -8.28 -3.85
CA MET A 43 -3.01 -8.70 -4.25
C MET A 43 -3.97 -7.53 -4.02
N ASN A 44 -4.79 -7.22 -5.01
CA ASN A 44 -5.74 -6.11 -4.94
C ASN A 44 -6.91 -6.33 -5.89
N ILE A 45 -8.01 -5.62 -5.63
CA ILE A 45 -9.20 -5.58 -6.48
C ILE A 45 -9.45 -4.12 -6.89
N PHE A 46 -9.65 -3.87 -8.18
CA PHE A 46 -9.92 -2.53 -8.70
C PHE A 46 -11.34 -2.40 -9.25
N ASP A 47 -12.07 -1.38 -8.77
CA ASP A 47 -13.22 -0.85 -9.49
C ASP A 47 -12.73 0.11 -10.59
N LEU A 48 -12.64 -0.40 -11.81
CA LEU A 48 -12.19 0.38 -12.96
C LEU A 48 -13.20 1.46 -13.38
N ASN A 49 -14.48 1.31 -13.07
CA ASN A 49 -15.46 2.35 -13.33
C ASN A 49 -15.23 3.53 -12.39
N GLU A 50 -15.05 3.25 -11.11
CA GLU A 50 -14.79 4.30 -10.12
C GLU A 50 -13.41 4.95 -10.33
N TRP A 51 -12.39 4.17 -10.72
CA TRP A 51 -11.10 4.71 -11.16
C TRP A 51 -11.26 5.79 -12.24
N ARG A 52 -12.05 5.49 -13.29
CA ARG A 52 -12.27 6.40 -14.41
C ARG A 52 -13.08 7.62 -13.99
N LYS A 53 -14.16 7.42 -13.23
CA LYS A 53 -15.02 8.51 -12.72
C LYS A 53 -14.25 9.51 -11.87
N GLN A 54 -13.35 9.03 -11.01
CA GLN A 54 -12.54 9.88 -10.15
C GLN A 54 -11.26 10.42 -10.83
N GLY A 55 -10.99 10.06 -12.08
CA GLY A 55 -9.85 10.56 -12.84
C GLY A 55 -8.50 10.17 -12.26
N LEU A 56 -8.39 9.00 -11.61
CA LEU A 56 -7.17 8.62 -10.88
C LEU A 56 -5.93 8.46 -11.77
N SER A 57 -6.10 8.23 -13.08
CA SER A 57 -4.99 8.26 -14.04
C SER A 57 -4.24 9.60 -14.01
N ALA A 58 -4.94 10.73 -13.88
CA ALA A 58 -4.30 12.04 -13.79
C ALA A 58 -3.55 12.21 -12.46
N THR A 59 -4.13 11.74 -11.36
CA THR A 59 -3.48 11.72 -10.04
C THR A 59 -2.21 10.88 -10.05
N TYR A 60 -2.24 9.70 -10.68
CA TYR A 60 -1.07 8.85 -10.91
C TYR A 60 0.04 9.60 -11.65
N HIS A 61 -0.28 10.22 -12.79
CA HIS A 61 0.71 10.94 -13.59
C HIS A 61 1.32 12.11 -12.79
N LYS A 62 0.49 12.84 -12.04
CA LYS A 62 0.97 13.92 -11.16
C LYS A 62 1.99 13.41 -10.14
N TRP A 63 1.65 12.37 -9.37
CA TRP A 63 2.55 11.84 -8.35
C TRP A 63 3.80 11.20 -8.94
N PHE A 64 3.67 10.49 -10.06
CA PHE A 64 4.79 9.94 -10.80
C PHE A 64 5.81 11.01 -11.18
N GLN A 65 5.35 12.16 -11.73
CA GLN A 65 6.23 13.26 -12.10
C GLN A 65 6.89 13.95 -10.89
N VAL A 66 6.15 14.14 -9.80
CA VAL A 66 6.70 14.73 -8.57
C VAL A 66 7.81 13.83 -8.01
N GLY A 67 7.55 12.52 -7.95
CA GLY A 67 8.51 11.53 -7.49
C GLY A 67 9.77 11.45 -8.32
N LYS A 68 9.64 11.43 -9.66
CA LYS A 68 10.78 11.42 -10.58
C LYS A 68 11.67 12.65 -10.40
N LYS A 69 11.07 13.84 -10.23
CA LYS A 69 11.83 15.10 -10.08
C LYS A 69 12.50 15.24 -8.74
N ARG A 70 11.89 14.73 -7.66
CA ARG A 70 12.31 15.01 -6.28
C ARG A 70 12.83 13.79 -5.51
N LYS A 71 12.98 12.64 -6.18
CA LYS A 71 13.43 11.35 -5.59
C LYS A 71 12.68 11.00 -4.30
N LEU A 72 11.36 11.14 -4.31
CA LEU A 72 10.52 10.93 -3.12
C LEU A 72 10.41 9.47 -2.66
N TRP A 73 10.84 8.53 -3.50
CA TRP A 73 10.60 7.10 -3.33
C TRP A 73 11.79 6.44 -2.65
N LYS A 74 11.51 5.69 -1.58
CA LYS A 74 12.49 4.82 -0.94
C LYS A 74 12.47 3.38 -1.50
N ALA A 75 11.34 2.96 -2.10
CA ALA A 75 11.15 1.58 -2.54
C ALA A 75 10.28 1.44 -3.82
N GLY A 76 10.89 1.40 -5.00
CA GLY A 76 10.18 1.00 -6.24
C GLY A 76 8.85 1.75 -6.52
N SER A 77 7.84 1.02 -7.02
CA SER A 77 6.51 1.55 -7.37
C SER A 77 5.50 1.58 -6.22
N LEU A 78 5.78 0.89 -5.11
CA LEU A 78 4.88 0.76 -3.97
C LEU A 78 4.47 2.12 -3.34
N PRO A 79 5.40 3.08 -3.08
CA PRO A 79 5.06 4.40 -2.57
C PRO A 79 4.09 5.15 -3.47
N LEU A 80 4.24 5.04 -4.80
CA LEU A 80 3.35 5.71 -5.75
C LEU A 80 1.92 5.19 -5.65
N GLY A 81 1.74 3.87 -5.50
CA GLY A 81 0.43 3.28 -5.26
C GLY A 81 -0.23 3.84 -4.00
N GLN A 82 0.51 3.89 -2.88
CA GLN A 82 -0.04 4.37 -1.60
C GLN A 82 -0.52 5.82 -1.71
N LEU A 83 0.22 6.68 -2.42
CA LEU A 83 -0.17 8.08 -2.60
C LEU A 83 -1.36 8.26 -3.55
N VAL A 84 -1.46 7.45 -4.60
CA VAL A 84 -2.55 7.53 -5.58
C VAL A 84 -3.87 7.04 -4.97
N PHE A 85 -3.81 6.01 -4.12
CA PHE A 85 -4.99 5.41 -3.50
C PHE A 85 -5.21 5.81 -2.06
N TYR A 86 -4.52 6.84 -1.56
CA TYR A 86 -4.75 7.36 -0.22
C TYR A 86 -6.21 7.79 -0.05
N ASN A 87 -6.89 7.29 0.99
CA ASN A 87 -8.33 7.41 1.22
C ASN A 87 -9.23 6.86 0.09
N GLN A 88 -8.70 6.02 -0.81
CA GLN A 88 -9.42 5.37 -1.89
C GLN A 88 -9.38 3.83 -1.81
N THR A 89 -8.69 3.31 -0.78
CA THR A 89 -8.54 1.88 -0.51
C THR A 89 -9.55 1.42 0.54
N LEU A 90 -10.27 0.35 0.23
CA LEU A 90 -11.10 -0.38 1.17
C LEU A 90 -10.27 -1.52 1.79
N PRO A 91 -10.22 -1.65 3.12
CA PRO A 91 -9.50 -2.73 3.75
C PRO A 91 -10.21 -4.07 3.48
N LEU A 92 -9.45 -5.07 3.04
CA LEU A 92 -9.89 -6.46 2.97
C LEU A 92 -9.55 -7.20 4.26
N ASP A 93 -10.34 -8.23 4.56
CA ASP A 93 -10.00 -9.22 5.59
C ASP A 93 -8.63 -9.83 5.27
N ARG A 94 -7.78 -9.98 6.28
CA ARG A 94 -6.39 -10.46 6.14
C ARG A 94 -6.30 -11.83 5.44
N ARG A 95 -7.35 -12.66 5.54
CA ARG A 95 -7.43 -13.95 4.84
C ARG A 95 -7.43 -13.85 3.32
N TRP A 96 -7.76 -12.69 2.74
CA TRP A 96 -7.67 -12.50 1.29
C TRP A 96 -6.22 -12.51 0.78
N HIS A 97 -5.28 -12.06 1.62
CA HIS A 97 -3.88 -11.94 1.27
C HIS A 97 -3.01 -12.08 2.53
N VAL A 98 -2.58 -13.32 2.80
CA VAL A 98 -1.63 -13.62 3.89
C VAL A 98 -0.22 -13.27 3.41
N LEU A 99 0.46 -12.42 4.15
CA LEU A 99 1.76 -11.84 3.80
C LEU A 99 2.89 -12.51 4.57
N GLU A 100 4.14 -12.19 4.21
CA GLU A 100 5.35 -12.46 5.00
C GLU A 100 5.78 -13.93 5.08
N LEU A 101 5.17 -14.84 4.31
CA LEU A 101 5.67 -16.21 4.27
C LEU A 101 7.12 -16.23 3.75
N GLY A 102 8.00 -16.94 4.46
CA GLY A 102 9.44 -16.98 4.16
C GLY A 102 10.28 -15.93 4.92
N HIS A 103 9.65 -14.85 5.39
CA HIS A 103 10.30 -13.79 6.18
C HIS A 103 9.89 -13.84 7.66
N ASP A 104 8.58 -13.90 7.93
CA ASP A 104 8.02 -14.02 9.27
C ASP A 104 7.79 -15.49 9.64
N SER A 105 8.58 -15.98 10.60
CA SER A 105 8.47 -17.36 11.10
C SER A 105 7.37 -17.56 12.15
N THR A 106 6.65 -16.49 12.51
CA THR A 106 5.58 -16.53 13.54
C THR A 106 4.20 -16.76 12.96
N ILE A 107 4.05 -16.76 11.63
CA ILE A 107 2.76 -17.00 10.96
C ILE A 107 2.26 -18.42 11.30
N GLY A 108 1.08 -18.49 11.90
CA GLY A 108 0.46 -19.75 12.31
C GLY A 108 -0.09 -20.55 11.13
N THR A 109 -0.11 -21.88 11.28
CA THR A 109 -0.68 -22.80 10.27
C THR A 109 -2.15 -22.48 9.97
N ASP A 110 -2.96 -22.18 10.99
CA ASP A 110 -4.38 -21.82 10.81
C ASP A 110 -4.56 -20.58 9.92
N GLU A 111 -3.67 -19.60 10.04
CA GLU A 111 -3.70 -18.40 9.20
C GLU A 111 -3.40 -18.74 7.74
N LEU A 112 -2.39 -19.58 7.51
CA LEU A 112 -2.03 -20.07 6.17
C LEU A 112 -3.17 -20.89 5.55
N GLU A 113 -3.78 -21.80 6.31
CA GLU A 113 -4.88 -22.64 5.83
C GLU A 113 -6.15 -21.83 5.51
N SER A 114 -6.38 -20.73 6.24
CA SER A 114 -7.51 -19.84 6.00
C SER A 114 -7.27 -18.83 4.85
N GLY A 115 -6.04 -18.74 4.35
CA GLY A 115 -5.63 -17.78 3.33
C GLY A 115 -6.14 -18.13 1.94
N SER A 116 -6.72 -17.14 1.24
CA SER A 116 -7.10 -17.25 -0.17
C SER A 116 -5.89 -17.09 -1.10
N VAL A 117 -4.96 -16.21 -0.72
CA VAL A 117 -3.67 -16.01 -1.40
C VAL A 117 -2.60 -15.93 -0.32
N ILE A 118 -1.58 -16.77 -0.45
CA ILE A 118 -0.39 -16.75 0.40
C ILE A 118 0.75 -16.13 -0.39
N HIS A 119 1.32 -15.05 0.12
CA HIS A 119 2.43 -14.33 -0.50
C HIS A 119 3.74 -14.76 0.15
N TYR A 120 4.59 -15.42 -0.62
CA TYR A 120 5.98 -15.66 -0.25
C TYR A 120 6.78 -14.36 -0.44
N SER A 121 6.95 -13.59 0.65
CA SER A 121 7.61 -12.27 0.61
C SER A 121 9.12 -12.34 0.37
N GLY A 122 9.76 -13.47 0.71
CA GLY A 122 11.19 -13.71 0.50
C GLY A 122 12.08 -13.14 1.59
#